data_AF-A0A378MBD0-F1
#
_entry.id   AF-A0A378MBD0-F1
#
_cell.length_a   1.000
_cell.length_b   1.000
_cell.length_c   1.000
_cell.angle_alpha   90.00
_cell.angle_beta   90.00
_cell.angle_gamma   90.00
#
_symmetry.space_group_name_H-M   'P 1'
#
loop_
_entity.id
_entity.type
_entity.pdbx_description
1 polymer ?
#
loop_
_entity_poly.entity_id
_entity_poly.type
_entity_poly.pdbx_seq_one_letter_code
_entity_poly.pdbx_strand_id
1 'polypeptide(L)'
;MNTKKETRADIALETKVTAIDREAKQIELGSGEKIGYGQLLLATGGEPNRIKGEPSDRVIAFRTFADYRHLRKLVKEQKHFIVVGGGYIGTEIAAALVQNGAEVTLVVSDEKLGSSMFPDQLASEYHQTFEKMA
;
A
#
# COMPACT_ATOMS: atom_id res chain seq x y z
N MET A 1 -5.52 17.46 -13.35
CA MET A 1 -4.09 17.88 -13.33
C MET A 1 -3.61 18.01 -14.76
N ASN A 2 -2.94 19.10 -15.10
CA ASN A 2 -2.45 19.37 -16.46
C ASN A 2 -0.91 19.28 -16.52
N THR A 3 -0.33 18.35 -15.76
CA THR A 3 1.10 18.21 -15.52
C THR A 3 1.90 18.23 -16.81
N LYS A 4 1.44 17.55 -17.86
CA LYS A 4 2.11 17.53 -19.18
C LYS A 4 2.30 18.94 -19.74
N LYS A 5 1.24 19.77 -19.70
CA LYS A 5 1.28 21.14 -20.23
C LYS A 5 2.11 22.07 -19.35
N GLU A 6 2.11 21.84 -18.04
CA GLU A 6 2.82 22.68 -17.07
C GLU A 6 4.32 22.40 -17.02
N THR A 7 4.75 21.14 -17.22
CA THR A 7 6.15 20.73 -17.08
C THR A 7 6.84 20.40 -18.40
N ARG A 8 6.08 20.26 -19.50
CA ARG A 8 6.56 19.74 -20.80
C ARG A 8 7.12 18.32 -20.74
N ALA A 9 6.82 17.58 -19.67
CA ALA A 9 7.21 16.17 -19.57
C ALA A 9 6.41 15.33 -20.57
N ASP A 10 7.00 14.27 -21.10
CA ASP A 10 6.24 13.18 -21.73
C ASP A 10 5.81 12.18 -20.66
N ILE A 11 4.55 11.77 -20.71
CA ILE A 11 3.94 10.87 -19.72
C ILE A 11 3.43 9.65 -20.47
N ALA A 12 3.98 8.49 -20.15
CA ALA A 12 3.51 7.20 -20.62
C ALA A 12 2.85 6.45 -19.45
N LEU A 13 1.52 6.45 -19.41
CA LEU A 13 0.75 5.68 -18.44
C LEU A 13 0.65 4.22 -18.88
N GLU A 14 0.31 3.32 -17.96
CA GLU A 14 0.14 1.88 -18.23
C GLU A 14 1.36 1.24 -18.95
N THR A 15 2.53 1.86 -18.77
CA THR A 15 3.77 1.50 -19.46
C THR A 15 4.75 0.98 -18.43
N LYS A 16 4.97 -0.33 -18.42
CA LYS A 16 5.89 -0.99 -17.48
C LYS A 16 7.28 -1.09 -18.10
N VAL A 17 8.29 -0.61 -17.38
CA VAL A 17 9.70 -0.90 -17.67
C VAL A 17 10.04 -2.27 -17.09
N THR A 18 10.61 -3.15 -17.90
CA THR A 18 10.93 -4.55 -17.55
C THR A 18 12.42 -4.80 -17.38
N ALA A 19 13.28 -4.03 -18.07
CA ALA A 19 14.73 -4.14 -17.94
C ALA A 19 15.43 -2.78 -18.11
N ILE A 20 16.66 -2.71 -17.61
CA ILE A 20 17.55 -1.56 -17.77
C ILE A 20 18.90 -2.08 -18.29
N ASP A 21 19.27 -1.66 -19.50
CA ASP A 21 20.61 -1.82 -20.05
C ASP A 21 21.43 -0.56 -19.73
N ARG A 22 22.34 -0.68 -18.77
CA ARG A 22 23.14 0.44 -18.27
C ARG A 22 24.30 0.79 -19.19
N GLU A 23 24.79 -0.16 -19.97
CA GLU A 23 25.90 0.05 -20.92
C GLU A 23 25.39 0.79 -22.16
N ALA A 24 24.29 0.30 -22.75
CA ALA A 24 23.64 0.95 -23.88
C ALA A 24 22.84 2.21 -23.48
N LYS A 25 22.64 2.44 -22.17
CA LYS A 25 21.77 3.49 -21.60
C LYS A 25 20.35 3.43 -22.17
N GLN A 26 19.73 2.27 -22.07
CA GLN A 26 18.39 2.00 -22.57
C GLN A 26 17.52 1.32 -21.51
N ILE A 27 16.22 1.61 -21.53
CA ILE A 27 15.21 0.83 -20.83
C ILE A 27 14.43 -0.01 -21.85
N GLU A 28 13.97 -1.18 -21.41
CA GLU A 28 13.04 -2.01 -22.18
C GLU A 28 11.64 -1.91 -21.56
N LEU A 29 10.65 -1.70 -22.41
CA LEU A 29 9.25 -1.69 -22.02
C LEU A 29 8.66 -3.10 -22.12
N GLY A 30 7.54 -3.35 -21.42
CA GLY A 30 6.82 -4.62 -21.52
C GLY A 30 6.32 -4.98 -22.92
N SER A 31 6.25 -4.00 -23.83
CA SER A 31 5.97 -4.21 -25.27
C SER A 31 7.17 -4.74 -26.07
N GLY A 32 8.38 -4.75 -25.49
CA GLY A 32 9.65 -5.00 -26.18
C GLY A 32 10.29 -3.76 -26.80
N GLU A 33 9.62 -2.60 -26.77
CA GLU A 33 10.19 -1.33 -27.22
C GLU A 33 11.36 -0.90 -26.33
N LYS A 34 12.40 -0.32 -26.93
CA LYS A 34 13.58 0.20 -26.23
C LYS A 34 13.66 1.71 -26.33
N ILE A 35 13.87 2.36 -25.19
CA ILE A 35 13.97 3.81 -25.09
C ILE A 35 15.35 4.18 -24.51
N GLY A 36 16.10 5.01 -25.23
CA GLY A 36 17.38 5.54 -24.76
C GLY A 36 17.21 6.65 -23.73
N TYR A 37 18.15 6.76 -22.79
CA TYR A 37 18.15 7.82 -21.78
C TYR A 37 19.53 8.47 -21.62
N GLY A 38 19.54 9.76 -21.26
CA GLY A 38 20.76 10.44 -20.81
C GLY A 38 21.07 10.16 -19.34
N GLN A 39 20.04 10.31 -18.49
CA GLN A 39 20.04 9.98 -17.07
C GLN A 39 18.76 9.21 -16.73
N LEU A 40 18.84 8.31 -15.73
CA LEU A 40 17.73 7.49 -15.29
C LEU A 40 17.49 7.67 -13.79
N LEU A 41 16.29 8.12 -13.41
CA LEU A 41 15.83 8.18 -12.03
C LEU A 41 14.92 6.97 -11.76
N LEU A 42 15.28 6.16 -10.76
CA LEU A 42 14.43 5.07 -10.30
C LEU A 42 13.47 5.60 -9.23
N ALA A 43 12.19 5.66 -9.59
CA ALA A 43 11.11 6.11 -8.72
C ALA A 43 9.98 5.08 -8.66
N THR A 44 10.33 3.79 -8.55
CA THR A 44 9.39 2.66 -8.62
C THR A 44 8.55 2.44 -7.35
N GLY A 45 8.81 3.21 -6.30
CA GLY A 45 8.12 3.07 -5.02
C GLY A 45 8.49 1.75 -4.31
N GLY A 46 7.54 1.21 -3.56
CA GLY A 46 7.68 -0.06 -2.84
C GLY A 46 6.42 -0.92 -2.95
N GLU A 47 6.58 -2.21 -2.68
CA GLU A 47 5.53 -3.21 -2.68
C GLU A 47 5.20 -3.66 -1.25
N PRO A 48 3.94 -3.99 -0.93
CA PRO A 48 3.59 -4.54 0.37
C PRO A 48 4.27 -5.89 0.62
N ASN A 49 4.71 -6.11 1.85
CA ASN A 49 5.10 -7.45 2.29
C ASN A 49 3.90 -8.40 2.20
N ARG A 50 4.12 -9.59 1.65
CA ARG A 50 3.09 -10.63 1.56
C ARG A 50 3.23 -11.60 2.72
N ILE A 51 2.09 -11.97 3.30
CA ILE A 51 2.03 -13.06 4.29
C ILE A 51 2.24 -14.37 3.53
N LYS A 52 3.12 -15.24 4.04
CA LYS A 52 3.33 -16.57 3.48
C LYS A 52 2.06 -17.41 3.64
N GLY A 53 1.65 -18.08 2.58
CA GLY A 53 0.47 -18.93 2.56
C GLY A 53 -0.04 -19.17 1.15
N GLU A 54 -1.06 -20.00 1.03
CA GLU A 54 -1.73 -20.25 -0.24
C GLU A 54 -2.37 -18.95 -0.77
N PRO A 55 -2.19 -18.63 -2.07
CA PRO A 55 -2.88 -17.51 -2.69
C PRO A 55 -4.40 -17.62 -2.46
N SER A 56 -5.01 -16.54 -2.00
CA SER A 56 -6.44 -16.48 -1.74
C SER A 56 -6.97 -15.10 -2.10
N ASP A 57 -8.09 -15.07 -2.81
CA ASP A 57 -8.83 -13.83 -3.12
C ASP A 57 -9.37 -13.13 -1.87
N ARG A 58 -9.28 -13.78 -0.69
CA ARG A 58 -9.64 -13.20 0.60
C ARG A 58 -8.51 -12.38 1.23
N VAL A 59 -7.29 -12.48 0.71
CA VAL A 59 -6.12 -11.77 1.25
C VAL A 59 -5.80 -10.58 0.34
N ILE A 60 -5.87 -9.37 0.89
CA ILE A 60 -5.63 -8.14 0.15
C ILE A 60 -4.35 -7.49 0.68
N ALA A 61 -3.37 -7.31 -0.22
CA ALA A 61 -2.25 -6.43 0.03
C ALA A 61 -2.63 -5.02 -0.44
N PHE A 62 -2.71 -4.05 0.48
CA PHE A 62 -3.26 -2.73 0.18
C PHE A 62 -2.17 -1.73 -0.23
N ARG A 63 -2.14 -1.29 -1.50
CA ARG A 63 -1.17 -0.29 -1.99
C ARG A 63 -1.72 0.67 -3.03
N THR A 64 -2.55 0.17 -3.92
CA THR A 64 -2.98 0.85 -5.14
C THR A 64 -4.42 1.34 -5.03
N PHE A 65 -4.79 2.23 -5.94
CA PHE A 65 -6.19 2.65 -6.07
C PHE A 65 -7.13 1.48 -6.43
N ALA A 66 -6.62 0.46 -7.14
CA ALA A 66 -7.38 -0.75 -7.43
C ALA A 66 -7.68 -1.53 -6.14
N ASP A 67 -6.71 -1.66 -5.24
CA ASP A 67 -6.88 -2.33 -3.94
C ASP A 67 -7.93 -1.61 -3.09
N TYR A 68 -7.89 -0.26 -3.06
CA TYR A 68 -8.94 0.55 -2.43
C TYR A 68 -10.33 0.25 -2.98
N ARG A 69 -10.49 0.26 -4.31
CA ARG A 69 -11.78 0.00 -4.95
C ARG A 69 -12.28 -1.41 -4.64
N HIS A 70 -11.38 -2.38 -4.61
CA HIS A 70 -11.70 -3.76 -4.27
C HIS A 70 -12.18 -3.87 -2.82
N LEU A 71 -11.42 -3.33 -1.85
CA LEU A 71 -11.80 -3.33 -0.44
C LEU A 71 -13.14 -2.62 -0.23
N ARG A 72 -13.35 -1.45 -0.85
CA ARG A 72 -14.60 -0.70 -0.74
C ARG A 72 -15.82 -1.48 -1.24
N LYS A 73 -15.65 -2.33 -2.25
CA LYS A 73 -16.72 -3.23 -2.71
C LYS A 73 -17.01 -4.30 -1.64
N LEU A 74 -15.97 -4.94 -1.12
CA LEU A 74 -16.09 -6.02 -0.13
C LEU A 74 -16.75 -5.55 1.16
N VAL A 75 -16.51 -4.33 1.62
CA VAL A 75 -17.14 -3.77 2.83
C VAL A 75 -18.68 -3.75 2.73
N LYS A 76 -19.24 -3.71 1.52
CA LYS A 76 -20.70 -3.80 1.34
C LYS A 76 -21.25 -5.22 1.48
N GLU A 77 -20.40 -6.22 1.28
CA GLU A 77 -20.77 -7.64 1.17
C GLU A 77 -20.42 -8.39 2.46
N GLN A 78 -19.29 -8.03 3.09
CA GLN A 78 -18.71 -8.70 4.25
C GLN A 78 -18.84 -7.84 5.49
N LYS A 79 -19.05 -8.48 6.65
CA LYS A 79 -19.25 -7.80 7.93
C LYS A 79 -18.01 -7.76 8.82
N HIS A 80 -17.07 -8.68 8.64
CA HIS A 80 -15.91 -8.83 9.52
C HIS A 80 -14.62 -8.93 8.72
N PHE A 81 -13.63 -8.13 9.10
CA PHE A 81 -12.32 -8.07 8.47
C PHE A 81 -11.22 -8.30 9.49
N ILE A 82 -10.18 -9.03 9.08
CA ILE A 82 -8.94 -9.15 9.84
C ILE A 82 -7.91 -8.25 9.18
N VAL A 83 -7.36 -7.30 9.94
CA VAL A 83 -6.25 -6.45 9.50
C VAL A 83 -4.99 -6.94 10.18
N VAL A 84 -3.96 -7.26 9.40
CA VAL A 84 -2.69 -7.77 9.91
C VAL A 84 -1.62 -6.69 9.78
N GLY A 85 -1.09 -6.24 10.92
CA GLY A 85 -0.05 -5.21 11.04
C GLY A 85 -0.55 -3.95 11.73
N GLY A 86 0.17 -3.54 12.79
CA GLY A 86 -0.17 -2.38 13.64
C GLY A 86 0.52 -1.06 13.27
N GLY A 87 1.13 -0.97 12.08
CA GLY A 87 1.70 0.27 11.57
C GLY A 87 0.63 1.23 11.06
N TYR A 88 1.03 2.45 10.68
CA TYR A 88 0.13 3.52 10.21
C TYR A 88 -0.94 3.05 9.21
N ILE A 89 -0.53 2.35 8.13
CA ILE A 89 -1.48 1.89 7.10
C ILE A 89 -2.49 0.89 7.68
N GLY A 90 -2.05 -0.04 8.53
CA GLY A 90 -2.93 -1.04 9.11
C GLY A 90 -3.94 -0.43 10.07
N THR A 91 -3.50 0.48 10.93
CA THR A 91 -4.39 1.15 11.91
C THR A 91 -5.37 2.12 11.22
N GLU A 92 -4.95 2.84 10.19
CA GLU A 92 -5.82 3.68 9.37
C GLU A 92 -6.88 2.86 8.63
N ILE A 93 -6.50 1.71 8.04
CA ILE A 93 -7.44 0.81 7.36
C ILE A 93 -8.43 0.23 8.38
N ALA A 94 -7.96 -0.22 9.55
CA ALA A 94 -8.83 -0.74 10.59
C ALA A 94 -9.86 0.30 11.04
N ALA A 95 -9.42 1.53 11.33
CA ALA A 95 -10.31 2.63 11.69
C ALA A 95 -11.31 2.96 10.57
N ALA A 96 -10.85 3.02 9.31
CA ALA A 96 -11.71 3.29 8.17
C ALA A 96 -12.77 2.19 7.97
N LEU A 97 -12.43 0.92 8.17
CA LEU A 97 -13.37 -0.20 8.11
C LEU A 97 -14.46 -0.09 9.18
N VAL A 98 -14.07 0.19 10.43
CA VAL A 98 -15.02 0.44 11.54
C VAL A 98 -15.94 1.60 11.23
N GLN A 99 -15.41 2.72 10.74
CA GLN A 99 -16.21 3.89 10.33
C GLN A 99 -17.20 3.59 9.20
N ASN A 100 -16.94 2.56 8.39
CA ASN A 100 -17.84 2.10 7.34
C ASN A 100 -18.76 0.93 7.78
N GLY A 101 -18.86 0.68 9.09
CA GLY A 101 -19.80 -0.28 9.67
C GLY A 101 -19.35 -1.74 9.63
N ALA A 102 -18.07 -2.00 9.38
CA ALA A 102 -17.50 -3.34 9.48
C ALA A 102 -16.97 -3.62 10.90
N GLU A 103 -17.11 -4.85 11.36
CA GLU A 103 -16.37 -5.38 12.48
C GLU A 103 -14.91 -5.62 12.06
N VAL A 104 -13.96 -5.32 12.95
CA VAL A 104 -12.53 -5.46 12.65
C VAL A 104 -11.80 -6.16 13.78
N THR A 105 -11.01 -7.16 13.43
CA THR A 105 -9.96 -7.70 14.31
C THR A 105 -8.61 -7.21 13.81
N LEU A 106 -7.94 -6.38 14.61
CA LEU A 106 -6.58 -5.91 14.32
C LEU A 106 -5.57 -6.85 14.99
N VAL A 107 -4.75 -7.52 14.18
CA VAL A 107 -3.70 -8.43 14.63
C VAL A 107 -2.35 -7.73 14.50
N VAL A 108 -1.64 -7.61 15.62
CA VAL A 108 -0.35 -6.93 15.70
C VAL A 108 0.69 -7.83 16.34
N SER A 109 1.96 -7.65 15.96
CA SER A 109 3.10 -8.35 16.58
C SER A 109 3.67 -7.62 17.79
N ASP A 110 3.36 -6.33 17.92
CA ASP A 110 3.88 -5.48 18.98
C ASP A 110 3.15 -5.76 20.30
N GLU A 111 3.86 -5.62 21.44
CA GLU A 111 3.25 -5.75 22.77
C GLU A 111 2.14 -4.72 22.99
N LYS A 112 2.38 -3.47 22.54
CA LYS A 112 1.40 -2.39 22.46
C LYS A 112 1.41 -1.82 21.06
N LEU A 113 0.25 -1.36 20.59
CA LEU A 113 0.16 -0.70 19.31
C LEU A 113 1.13 0.50 19.26
N GLY A 114 2.00 0.53 18.25
CA GLY A 114 2.98 1.61 18.07
C GLY A 114 4.27 1.48 18.89
N SER A 115 4.50 0.40 19.63
CA SER A 115 5.77 0.18 20.36
C SER A 115 7.00 0.21 19.45
N SER A 116 6.88 -0.24 18.20
CA SER A 116 7.99 -0.16 17.22
C SER A 116 8.22 1.25 16.64
N MET A 117 7.33 2.21 16.91
CA MET A 117 7.34 3.56 16.32
C MET A 117 7.51 4.67 17.36
N PHE A 118 7.04 4.46 18.59
CA PHE A 118 6.94 5.49 19.63
C PHE A 118 7.61 5.06 20.93
N PRO A 119 8.07 6.00 21.77
CA PRO A 119 8.42 5.73 23.16
C PRO A 119 7.23 5.14 23.94
N ASP A 120 7.51 4.31 24.94
CA ASP A 120 6.52 3.53 25.69
C ASP A 120 5.32 4.32 26.21
N GLN A 121 5.53 5.54 26.71
CA GLN A 121 4.44 6.38 27.20
C GLN A 121 3.45 6.72 26.07
N LEU A 122 3.97 7.17 24.92
CA LEU A 122 3.16 7.53 23.76
C LEU A 122 2.52 6.29 23.13
N ALA A 123 3.23 5.17 23.04
CA ALA A 123 2.67 3.89 22.59
C ALA A 123 1.51 3.42 23.50
N SER A 124 1.64 3.60 24.82
CA SER A 124 0.59 3.23 25.77
C SER A 124 -0.66 4.11 25.63
N GLU A 125 -0.48 5.43 25.47
CA GLU A 125 -1.59 6.35 25.21
C GLU A 125 -2.26 6.04 23.87
N TYR A 126 -1.47 5.81 22.82
CA TYR A 126 -1.97 5.45 21.49
C TYR A 126 -2.76 4.14 21.52
N HIS A 127 -2.20 3.07 22.10
CA HIS A 127 -2.84 1.77 22.23
C HIS A 127 -4.21 1.85 22.94
N GLN A 128 -4.30 2.60 24.05
CA GLN A 128 -5.56 2.77 24.78
C GLN A 128 -6.68 3.41 23.94
N THR A 129 -6.35 4.22 22.93
CA THR A 129 -7.38 4.81 22.06
C THR A 129 -8.08 3.75 21.20
N PHE A 130 -7.37 2.68 20.81
CA PHE A 130 -7.93 1.59 20.02
C PHE A 130 -8.74 0.60 20.87
N GLU A 131 -8.35 0.39 22.13
CA GLU A 131 -9.13 -0.45 23.06
C GLU A 131 -10.45 0.19 23.48
N LYS A 132 -10.50 1.52 23.62
CA LYS A 132 -11.72 2.25 24.02
C LYS A 132 -12.76 2.37 22.89
N MET A 133 -12.34 2.13 21.64
CA MET A 133 -13.20 2.19 20.46
C MET A 133 -13.80 0.82 20.07
N ALA A 134 -13.30 -0.26 20.68
CA ALA A 134 -13.83 -1.62 20.55
C ALA A 134 -14.96 -1.88 21.56
#